data_AF-A0A953RP93-F1
#
_entry.id   AF-A0A953RP93-F1
#
_cell.length_a   1.000
_cell.length_b   1.000
_cell.length_c   1.000
_cell.angle_alpha   90.00
_cell.angle_beta   90.00
_cell.angle_gamma   90.00
#
_symmetry.space_group_name_H-M   'P 1'
#
loop_
_entity.id
_entity.type
_entity.pdbx_description
1 polymer ?
#
loop_
_entity_poly.entity_id
_entity_poly.type
_entity_poly.pdbx_seq_one_letter_code
_entity_poly.pdbx_strand_id
1 'polypeptide(L)' 'MTNSLLQRLIEMCCRHEFTWPHAGVHGTAYQACLLCGAVYSYDCSTMRRTGRLVTPPDPRYPPMTESQPASE' A
#
# COMPACT_ATOMS: atom_id res chain seq x y z
N MET A 1 1.38 13.26 -19.86
CA MET A 1 2.22 12.07 -20.14
C MET A 1 3.27 12.01 -19.04
N THR A 2 3.06 11.21 -18.01
CA THR A 2 4.04 11.06 -16.92
C THR A 2 5.21 10.23 -17.43
N ASN A 3 6.43 10.76 -17.33
CA ASN A 3 7.63 10.09 -17.80
C ASN A 3 7.87 8.82 -16.96
N SER A 4 7.51 7.66 -17.50
CA SER A 4 7.61 6.35 -16.86
C SER A 4 9.04 5.98 -16.42
N LEU A 5 10.05 6.53 -17.07
CA LEU A 5 11.45 6.40 -16.66
C LEU A 5 11.73 7.14 -15.33
N LEU A 6 11.19 8.34 -15.17
CA LEU A 6 11.34 9.12 -13.93
C LEU A 6 10.66 8.40 -12.76
N GLN A 7 9.48 7.80 -12.99
CA GLN A 7 8.78 7.01 -11.99
C GLN A 7 9.58 5.77 -11.55
N ARG A 8 10.18 5.04 -12.49
CA ARG A 8 11.06 3.90 -12.16
C ARG A 8 12.32 4.32 -11.40
N LEU A 9 12.90 5.47 -11.74
CA LEU A 9 14.06 6.01 -11.01
C LEU A 9 13.68 6.40 -9.57
N ILE A 10 12.51 7.01 -9.38
CA ILE A 10 11.97 7.33 -8.05
C ILE A 10 11.73 6.06 -7.25
N GLU A 11 11.15 5.00 -7.83
CA GLU A 11 10.97 3.71 -7.14
C GLU A 11 12.29 3.06 -6.71
N MET A 12 13.33 3.11 -7.55
CA MET A 12 14.63 2.49 -7.25
C MET A 12 15.44 3.26 -6.19
N CYS A 13 15.35 4.59 -6.19
CA CYS A 13 16.10 5.45 -5.25
C CYS A 13 15.29 5.89 -4.03
N CYS A 14 14.07 5.36 -3.85
CA CYS A 14 13.19 5.78 -2.78
C CYS A 14 13.76 5.37 -1.41
N ARG A 15 14.04 6.36 -0.56
CA ARG A 15 14.37 6.12 0.87
C ARG A 15 13.17 5.71 1.73
N HIS A 16 12.03 5.48 1.10
CA HIS A 16 10.76 5.07 1.68
C HIS A 16 10.39 5.81 2.97
N GLU A 17 9.72 6.94 2.83
CA GLU A 17 9.05 7.63 3.93
C GLU A 17 7.60 7.16 4.01
N PHE A 18 7.18 6.70 5.19
CA PHE A 18 5.88 6.05 5.37
C PHE A 18 4.90 6.95 6.13
N THR A 19 3.63 6.85 5.76
CA THR A 19 2.55 7.47 6.53
C THR A 19 2.32 6.73 7.85
N TRP A 20 1.56 7.39 8.73
CA TRP A 20 1.01 6.71 9.91
C TRP A 20 0.23 5.46 9.49
N PRO A 21 0.28 4.34 10.26
CA PRO A 21 -0.44 3.14 9.92
C PRO A 21 -1.93 3.40 9.75
N HIS A 22 -2.46 3.01 8.60
CA HIS A 22 -3.89 3.05 8.34
C HIS A 22 -4.48 1.68 8.68
N ALA A 23 -5.63 1.68 9.37
CA ALA A 23 -6.39 0.46 9.55
C ALA A 23 -6.96 0.02 8.19
N GLY A 24 -6.54 -1.14 7.71
CA GLY A 24 -7.09 -1.79 6.52
C GLY A 24 -8.25 -2.71 6.87
N VAL A 25 -8.78 -3.37 5.83
CA VAL A 25 -9.90 -4.32 5.97
C VAL A 25 -9.41 -5.55 6.75
N HIS A 26 -10.26 -6.12 7.60
CA HIS A 26 -9.96 -7.30 8.46
C HIS A 26 -8.92 -7.10 9.56
N GLY A 27 -8.67 -5.86 9.99
CA GLY A 27 -7.76 -5.59 11.12
C GLY A 27 -6.28 -5.65 10.76
N THR A 28 -5.94 -5.83 9.48
CA THR A 28 -4.57 -5.63 9.00
C THR A 28 -4.32 -4.15 8.78
N ALA A 29 -3.30 -3.60 9.45
CA ALA A 29 -2.87 -2.25 9.17
C ALA A 29 -1.93 -2.24 7.95
N TYR A 30 -1.83 -1.09 7.29
CA TYR A 30 -0.89 -0.90 6.20
C TYR A 30 -0.28 0.51 6.25
N GLN A 31 0.87 0.67 5.61
CA GLN A 31 1.54 1.95 5.44
C GLN A 31 1.86 2.15 3.96
N ALA A 32 1.61 3.35 3.45
CA ALA A 32 1.99 3.71 2.10
C ALA A 32 3.22 4.63 2.13
N CYS A 33 4.09 4.49 1.12
CA CYS A 33 5.20 5.41 0.96
C CYS A 33 4.72 6.73 0.34
N LEU A 34 5.06 7.86 0.96
CA LEU A 34 4.72 9.20 0.47
C LEU A 34 5.45 9.59 -0.83
N LEU A 35 6.58 8.95 -1.12
CA LEU A 35 7.43 9.27 -2.27
C LEU A 35 7.08 8.42 -3.50
N CYS A 36 6.92 7.10 -3.32
CA CYS A 36 6.69 6.17 -4.43
C CYS A 36 5.30 5.52 -4.42
N GLY A 37 4.49 5.72 -3.38
CA GLY A 37 3.17 5.10 -3.24
C GLY A 37 3.20 3.61 -2.91
N ALA A 38 4.36 3.00 -2.72
CA ALA A 38 4.45 1.58 -2.39
C ALA A 38 3.76 1.27 -1.05
N VAL A 39 2.87 0.28 -1.06
CA VAL A 39 2.09 -0.12 0.11
C VAL A 39 2.76 -1.31 0.79
N TYR A 40 2.79 -1.29 2.12
CA TYR A 40 3.36 -2.33 2.96
C TYR A 40 2.36 -2.73 4.04
N SER A 41 2.31 -4.03 4.34
CA SER A 41 1.55 -4.54 5.47
C SER A 41 2.22 -4.14 6.78
N TYR A 42 1.41 -3.78 7.76
CA TYR A 42 1.83 -3.41 9.09
C TYR A 42 1.08 -4.26 10.12
N ASP A 43 1.85 -4.96 10.94
CA ASP A 43 1.33 -5.72 12.06
C ASP A 43 1.37 -4.84 13.32
N CYS A 44 0.20 -4.37 13.74
CA CYS A 44 0.04 -3.58 14.96
C CYS A 44 0.27 -4.40 16.23
N SER A 45 0.13 -5.73 16.19
CA SER A 45 0.33 -6.59 17.36
C SER A 45 1.82 -6.73 17.70
N THR A 46 2.66 -6.82 16.67
CA THR A 46 4.12 -6.91 16.82
C THR A 46 4.83 -5.59 16.60
N MET A 47 4.10 -4.52 16.25
CA MET A 47 4.63 -3.20 15.87
C MET A 47 5.65 -3.28 14.74
N ARG A 48 5.50 -4.25 13.83
CA ARG A 48 6.46 -4.53 12.75
C ARG A 48 5.81 -4.46 11.39
N ARG A 49 6.59 -3.93 10.44
CA ARG A 49 6.27 -4.01 9.01
C ARG A 49 6.63 -5.41 8.52
N THR A 50 5.70 -6.10 7.88
CA THR A 50 5.88 -7.49 7.46
C THR A 50 6.40 -7.58 6.03
N GLY A 51 5.65 -7.08 5.04
CA GLY A 51 6.02 -7.21 3.63
C GLY A 51 5.44 -6.13 2.75
N ARG A 52 6.02 -5.98 1.55
CA ARG A 52 5.45 -5.11 0.51
C ARG A 52 4.20 -5.78 -0.03
N LEU A 53 3.08 -5.07 0.00
CA LEU A 53 1.86 -5.53 -0.64
C LEU A 53 2.01 -5.27 -2.14
N VAL A 54 2.11 -6.34 -2.92
CA VAL A 54 2.20 -6.29 -4.39
C VAL A 54 0.79 -6.09 -4.95
N THR A 55 0.16 -4.99 -4.58
CA THR A 55 -1.00 -4.47 -5.30
C THR A 55 -0.56 -3.13 -5.85
N PRO A 56 -0.41 -2.96 -7.18
CA PRO A 56 -0.19 -1.63 -7.71
C PRO A 56 -1.39 -0.78 -7.27
N PRO A 57 -1.18 0.32 -6.53
CA PRO A 57 -2.28 1.21 -6.23
C PRO A 57 -2.74 1.81 -7.56
N ASP A 58 -3.89 1.37 -8.04
CA ASP A 58 -4.63 2.19 -8.98
C ASP A 58 -4.87 3.53 -8.27
N PRO A 59 -4.45 4.68 -8.83
CA PRO A 59 -4.62 5.97 -8.18
C PRO A 59 -6.09 6.34 -7.92
N ARG A 60 -7.04 5.60 -8.50
CA ARG A 60 -8.49 5.78 -8.33
C ARG A 60 -9.12 4.81 -7.34
N TYR A 61 -8.38 3.83 -6.81
CA TYR A 61 -8.93 2.85 -5.87
C TYR A 61 -8.08 2.68 -4.61
N PRO A 62 -8.52 3.24 -3.46
CA PRO A 62 -8.14 2.66 -2.18
C PRO A 62 -8.58 1.19 -2.13
N PRO A 63 -7.91 0.32 -1.36
CA PRO A 63 -8.25 -1.10 -1.29
C PRO A 63 -9.74 -1.26 -0.96
N MET A 64 -10.51 -1.68 -1.96
CA MET A 64 -11.94 -1.92 -1.81
C MET A 64 -12.14 -3.18 -1.00
N THR A 65 -13.02 -3.04 -0.02
CA THR A 65 -13.62 -4.07 0.80
C THR A 65 -14.10 -5.26 -0.05
N GLU A 66 -13.57 -6.46 0.23
CA GLU A 66 -14.22 -7.71 -0.17
C GLU A 66 -15.49 -7.86 0.67
N SER A 67 -16.62 -7.45 0.09
CA SER A 67 -17.96 -7.71 0.61
C SER A 67 -18.83 -8.31 -0.50
N GLN A 68 -18.71 -9.61 -0.74
CA GLN A 68 -19.80 -10.37 -1.35
C GLN A 68 -20.01 -11.68 -0.57
N PRO A 69 -21.06 -11.80 0.27
CA PRO A 69 -21.63 -13.10 0.56
C PRO A 69 -22.36 -13.60 -0.71
N ALA A 70 -22.15 -14.87 -1.03
CA ALA A 70 -22.85 -15.57 -2.10
C ALA A 70 -24.36 -15.47 -1.89
N SER A 71 -25.08 -15.06 -2.94
CA SER A 71 -26.55 -15.15 -3.00
C SER A 71 -26.89 -16.43 -3.75
N GLU A 72 -27.68 -17.30 -3.11
CA GLU A 72 -28.43 -18.41 -3.73
C GLU A 72 -29.59 -17.89 -4.57
#